data_AF-A0A2T0UHW8-F1
#
_entry.id   AF-A0A2T0UHW8-F1
#
_cell.length_a   1.000
_cell.length_b   1.000
_cell.length_c   1.000
_cell.angle_alpha   90.00
_cell.angle_beta   90.00
_cell.angle_gamma   90.00
#
_symmetry.space_group_name_H-M   'P 1'
#
loop_
_entity.id
_entity.type
_entity.pdbx_description
1 polymer ?
#
loop_
_entity_poly.entity_id
_entity_poly.type
_entity_poly.pdbx_seq_one_letter_code
_entity_poly.pdbx_strand_id
1 'polypeptide(L)'
;MNPDQLNDKITAELEQAASRLTVADAVGLALRDHRRRLGLSQRAYAAMRHLGASTVARLETMAGVFRLDTVVGALDGTGYSLAVVRLGEGESGELAAVVQPTDWSTTELLARVRGDSRRFPAHHETMPVTFPPRWWWHREFFTNAGPEPRWYAPRPPRTSLPTAQPDEDEASPAA
;
A
#
# COMPACT_ATOMS: atom_id res chain seq x y z
N MET A 1 30.15 -34.19 17.19
CA MET A 1 28.93 -33.70 16.51
C MET A 1 28.80 -34.49 15.22
N ASN A 2 27.75 -35.29 15.09
CA ASN A 2 27.51 -36.16 13.93
C ASN A 2 27.02 -35.31 12.73
N PRO A 3 27.36 -35.60 11.46
CA PRO A 3 26.81 -34.95 10.26
C PRO A 3 25.30 -34.69 10.29
N ASP A 4 24.48 -35.62 10.78
CA ASP A 4 23.03 -35.44 10.87
C ASP A 4 22.65 -34.28 11.80
N GLN A 5 23.31 -34.19 12.96
CA GLN A 5 23.11 -33.10 13.92
C GLN A 5 23.55 -31.74 13.37
N LEU A 6 24.52 -31.72 12.44
CA LEU A 6 24.95 -30.50 11.76
C LEU A 6 23.91 -30.06 10.72
N ASN A 7 23.36 -31.00 9.95
CA ASN A 7 22.29 -30.70 9.00
C ASN A 7 21.01 -30.19 9.70
N ASP A 8 20.61 -30.82 10.80
CA ASP A 8 19.46 -30.37 11.60
C ASP A 8 19.66 -28.96 12.11
N LYS A 9 20.86 -28.65 12.61
CA LYS A 9 21.22 -27.32 13.09
C LYS A 9 21.19 -26.29 11.95
N ILE A 10 21.77 -26.59 10.79
CA ILE A 10 21.75 -25.69 9.62
C ILE A 10 20.31 -25.44 9.17
N THR A 11 19.48 -26.47 9.13
CA THR A 11 18.06 -26.36 8.74
C THR A 11 17.30 -25.43 9.69
N ALA A 12 17.46 -25.61 11.00
CA ALA A 12 16.85 -24.75 12.00
C ALA A 12 17.36 -23.28 11.92
N GLU A 13 18.66 -23.08 11.66
CA GLU A 13 19.23 -21.75 11.46
C GLU A 13 18.68 -21.08 10.18
N LEU A 14 18.48 -21.84 9.11
CA LEU A 14 17.88 -21.34 7.86
C LEU A 14 16.42 -20.94 8.05
N GLU A 15 15.61 -21.76 8.72
CA GLU A 15 14.22 -21.42 9.03
C GLU A 15 14.13 -20.15 9.88
N GLN A 16 14.99 -20.04 10.90
CA GLN A 16 15.04 -18.86 11.74
C GLN A 16 15.46 -17.61 10.93
N ALA A 17 16.45 -17.73 10.05
CA ALA A 17 16.88 -16.63 9.19
C ALA A 17 15.76 -16.22 8.20
N ALA A 18 15.07 -17.19 7.60
CA ALA A 18 13.97 -16.95 6.67
C ALA A 18 12.80 -16.24 7.37
N SER A 19 12.45 -16.63 8.59
CA SER A 19 11.36 -16.01 9.37
C SER A 19 11.61 -14.53 9.72
N ARG A 20 12.88 -14.11 9.76
CA ARG A 20 13.29 -12.73 10.07
C ARG A 20 13.51 -11.88 8.83
N LEU A 21 13.42 -12.47 7.63
CA LEU A 21 13.73 -11.80 6.38
C LEU A 21 12.69 -10.70 6.13
N THR A 22 13.15 -9.45 6.10
CA THR A 22 12.31 -8.33 5.71
C THR A 22 12.29 -8.16 4.19
N VAL A 23 11.33 -7.39 3.67
CA VAL A 23 11.31 -7.02 2.24
C VAL A 23 12.61 -6.32 1.84
N ALA A 24 13.19 -5.50 2.72
CA ALA A 24 14.46 -4.82 2.46
C ALA A 24 15.63 -5.80 2.32
N ASP A 25 15.66 -6.85 3.14
CA ASP A 25 16.68 -7.90 3.04
C ASP A 25 16.53 -8.70 1.75
N ALA A 26 15.29 -9.02 1.36
CA ALA A 26 14.98 -9.72 0.11
C ALA A 26 15.44 -8.91 -1.12
N VAL A 27 15.24 -7.59 -1.14
CA VAL A 27 15.78 -6.70 -2.18
C VAL A 27 17.31 -6.78 -2.23
N GLY A 28 17.97 -6.73 -1.08
CA GLY A 28 19.43 -6.83 -1.01
C GLY A 28 19.95 -8.18 -1.53
N LEU A 29 19.25 -9.28 -1.22
CA LEU A 29 19.53 -10.61 -1.75
C LEU A 29 19.34 -10.68 -3.27
N ALA A 30 18.26 -10.12 -3.81
CA ALA A 30 18.00 -10.07 -5.24
C ALA A 30 19.11 -9.35 -6.02
N LEU A 31 19.59 -8.20 -5.51
CA LEU A 31 20.70 -7.47 -6.12
C LEU A 31 22.01 -8.23 -6.06
N ARG A 32 22.30 -8.89 -4.93
CA ARG A 32 23.49 -9.74 -4.78
C ARG A 32 23.44 -10.95 -5.70
N ASP A 33 22.30 -11.60 -5.82
CA ASP A 33 22.10 -12.72 -6.74
C ASP A 33 22.38 -12.30 -8.18
N HIS A 34 21.73 -11.22 -8.64
CA HIS A 34 21.94 -10.71 -9.99
C HIS A 34 23.42 -10.36 -10.25
N ARG A 35 24.07 -9.68 -9.30
CA ARG A 35 25.50 -9.38 -9.38
C ARG A 35 26.37 -10.64 -9.46
N ARG A 36 26.06 -11.67 -8.67
CA ARG A 36 26.77 -12.96 -8.68
C ARG A 36 26.59 -13.70 -10.00
N ARG A 37 25.38 -13.73 -10.56
CA ARG A 37 25.10 -14.33 -11.87
C ARG A 37 25.92 -13.67 -12.99
N LEU A 38 26.21 -12.38 -12.87
CA LEU A 38 27.08 -11.66 -13.80
C LEU A 38 28.58 -11.78 -13.50
N GLY A 39 28.97 -12.39 -12.38
CA GLY A 39 30.37 -12.50 -11.97
C GLY A 39 31.05 -11.17 -11.65
N LEU A 40 30.29 -10.12 -11.32
CA LEU A 40 30.82 -8.77 -11.16
C LEU A 40 31.21 -8.45 -9.71
N SER A 41 32.32 -7.72 -9.56
CA SER A 41 32.61 -7.03 -8.31
C SER A 41 31.56 -5.95 -8.04
N GLN A 42 31.42 -5.53 -6.78
CA GLN A 42 30.46 -4.50 -6.40
C GLN A 42 30.68 -3.16 -7.14
N ARG A 43 31.94 -2.76 -7.33
CA ARG A 43 32.27 -1.52 -8.06
C ARG A 43 31.94 -1.64 -9.54
N ALA A 44 32.24 -2.78 -10.16
CA ALA A 44 31.91 -3.03 -11.56
C ALA A 44 30.38 -3.08 -11.78
N TYR A 45 29.65 -3.73 -10.86
CA TYR A 45 28.19 -3.76 -10.88
C TYR A 45 27.59 -2.35 -10.74
N ALA A 46 28.12 -1.54 -9.81
CA ALA A 46 27.68 -0.16 -9.64
C ALA A 46 27.90 0.67 -10.91
N ALA A 47 29.07 0.57 -11.54
CA ALA A 47 29.35 1.24 -12.80
C ALA A 47 28.40 0.81 -13.93
N MET A 48 28.16 -0.50 -14.08
CA MET A 48 27.22 -1.05 -15.06
C MET A 48 25.79 -0.54 -14.85
N ARG A 49 25.37 -0.37 -13.59
CA ARG A 49 24.04 0.14 -13.22
C ARG A 49 23.96 1.67 -13.21
N HIS A 50 25.05 2.38 -13.54
CA HIS A 50 25.15 3.84 -13.43
C HIS A 50 24.82 4.37 -12.02
N LEU A 51 25.20 3.61 -10.99
CA LEU A 51 25.01 3.95 -9.59
C LEU A 51 26.35 4.16 -8.88
N GLY A 52 26.35 4.93 -7.79
CA GLY A 52 27.51 5.01 -6.90
C GLY A 52 27.76 3.69 -6.17
N ALA A 53 29.02 3.31 -5.96
CA ALA A 53 29.37 2.08 -5.25
C ALA A 53 28.82 2.03 -3.82
N SER A 54 28.79 3.19 -3.14
CA SER A 54 28.17 3.34 -1.81
C SER A 54 26.65 3.17 -1.85
N THR A 55 25.99 3.67 -2.91
CA THR A 55 24.55 3.47 -3.13
C THR A 55 24.23 1.99 -3.30
N VAL A 56 24.99 1.28 -4.14
CA VAL A 56 24.84 -0.18 -4.28
C VAL A 56 25.10 -0.91 -2.97
N ALA A 57 26.14 -0.52 -2.21
CA ALA A 57 26.43 -1.11 -0.90
C ALA A 57 25.22 -1.01 0.03
N ARG A 58 24.62 0.19 0.11
CA ARG A 58 23.47 0.47 0.97
C ARG A 58 22.20 -0.18 0.45
N LEU A 59 21.99 -0.31 -0.85
CA LEU A 59 20.87 -1.06 -1.41
C LEU A 59 20.99 -2.56 -1.09
N GLU A 60 22.21 -3.12 -1.11
CA GLU A 60 22.44 -4.51 -0.75
C GLU A 60 22.26 -4.80 0.76
N THR A 61 22.45 -3.80 1.64
CA THR A 61 22.42 -4.01 3.12
C THR A 61 21.22 -3.38 3.82
N MET A 62 20.66 -2.29 3.29
CA MET A 62 19.68 -1.44 3.95
C MET A 62 18.70 -0.84 2.94
N ALA A 63 18.14 -1.65 2.03
CA ALA A 63 17.23 -1.15 0.99
C ALA A 63 16.03 -0.35 1.54
N GLY A 64 15.58 -0.67 2.76
CA GLY A 64 14.43 -0.02 3.39
C GLY A 64 14.59 1.47 3.72
N VAL A 65 15.80 2.02 3.68
CA VAL A 65 16.03 3.47 3.87
C VAL A 65 15.91 4.28 2.58
N PHE A 66 15.77 3.59 1.43
CA PHE A 66 15.61 4.24 0.14
C PHE A 66 14.14 4.50 -0.18
N ARG A 67 13.92 5.52 -1.00
CA ARG A 67 12.62 5.76 -1.61
C ARG A 67 12.26 4.57 -2.51
N LEU A 68 10.96 4.28 -2.60
CA LEU A 68 10.45 3.16 -3.40
C LEU A 68 10.86 3.27 -4.88
N ASP A 69 10.86 4.48 -5.45
CA ASP A 69 11.30 4.75 -6.82
C ASP A 69 12.73 4.23 -7.10
N THR A 70 13.64 4.46 -6.15
CA THR A 70 15.04 4.10 -6.21
C THR A 70 15.21 2.59 -6.10
N VAL A 71 14.44 1.95 -5.22
CA VAL A 71 14.44 0.49 -5.07
C VAL A 71 13.93 -0.19 -6.34
N VAL A 72 12.80 0.28 -6.88
CA VAL A 72 12.23 -0.24 -8.13
C VAL A 72 13.21 -0.06 -9.29
N GLY A 73 13.82 1.12 -9.44
CA GLY A 73 14.85 1.35 -10.46
C GLY A 73 16.10 0.49 -10.28
N ALA A 74 16.49 0.20 -9.03
CA ALA A 74 17.60 -0.71 -8.75
C ALA A 74 17.29 -2.17 -9.10
N LEU A 75 16.03 -2.59 -9.02
CA LEU A 75 15.57 -3.93 -9.39
C LEU A 75 15.31 -4.09 -10.89
N ASP A 76 15.14 -3.00 -11.63
CA ASP A 76 14.88 -3.04 -13.06
C ASP A 76 15.94 -3.88 -13.82
N GLY A 77 15.52 -4.74 -14.74
CA GLY A 77 16.41 -5.64 -15.48
C GLY A 77 17.15 -6.71 -14.65
N THR A 78 16.87 -6.89 -13.36
CA THR A 78 17.48 -7.97 -12.54
C THR A 78 16.72 -9.30 -12.61
N GLY A 79 15.51 -9.28 -13.18
CA GLY A 79 14.55 -10.38 -13.15
C GLY A 79 13.69 -10.44 -11.87
N TYR A 80 13.91 -9.52 -10.93
CA TYR A 80 13.11 -9.37 -9.71
C TYR A 80 12.29 -8.07 -9.75
N SER A 81 11.13 -8.08 -9.10
CA SER A 81 10.27 -6.90 -8.95
C SER A 81 9.59 -6.90 -7.58
N LEU A 82 9.12 -5.73 -7.15
CA LEU A 82 8.25 -5.61 -5.98
C LEU A 82 6.79 -5.68 -6.42
N ALA A 83 6.00 -6.44 -5.68
CA ALA A 83 4.57 -6.60 -5.92
C ALA A 83 3.81 -6.51 -4.59
N VAL A 84 2.63 -5.88 -4.64
CA VAL A 84 1.62 -6.02 -3.59
C VAL A 84 0.81 -7.27 -3.94
N VAL A 85 0.59 -8.13 -2.97
CA VAL A 85 -0.10 -9.40 -3.16
C VAL A 85 -1.27 -9.47 -2.20
N ARG A 86 -2.45 -9.83 -2.70
CA ARG A 86 -3.63 -10.12 -1.89
C ARG A 86 -3.57 -11.59 -1.49
N LEU A 87 -3.58 -11.84 -0.19
CA LEU A 87 -3.70 -13.19 0.35
C LEU A 87 -5.17 -13.61 0.22
N GLY A 88 -5.43 -14.84 -0.25
CA GLY A 88 -6.78 -15.42 -0.20
C GLY A 88 -7.21 -15.62 1.26
N GLU A 89 -8.46 -15.30 1.57
CA GLU A 89 -8.99 -15.36 2.95
C GLU A 89 -9.61 -16.74 3.32
N GLY A 90 -9.34 -17.79 2.54
CA GLY A 90 -9.93 -19.12 2.77
C GLY A 90 -8.96 -20.20 3.24
N GLU A 91 -9.47 -21.17 4.01
CA GLU A 91 -8.78 -22.45 4.32
C GLU A 91 -8.47 -23.28 3.06
N SER A 92 -9.10 -22.95 1.93
CA SER A 92 -9.03 -23.68 0.66
C SER A 92 -7.75 -23.45 -0.18
N GLY A 93 -6.71 -22.82 0.37
CA GLY A 93 -5.43 -22.67 -0.33
C GLY A 93 -5.50 -21.78 -1.58
N GLU A 94 -6.38 -20.78 -1.60
CA GLU A 94 -6.39 -19.77 -2.66
C GLU A 94 -5.01 -19.11 -2.75
N LEU A 95 -4.39 -19.25 -3.93
CA LEU A 95 -3.06 -18.74 -4.19
C LEU A 95 -3.06 -17.22 -4.09
N ALA A 96 -2.06 -16.68 -3.41
CA ALA A 96 -1.86 -15.25 -3.28
C ALA A 96 -1.78 -14.60 -4.68
N ALA A 97 -2.64 -13.61 -4.94
CA ALA A 97 -2.75 -12.97 -6.26
C ALA A 97 -2.04 -11.61 -6.27
N VAL A 98 -1.22 -11.35 -7.29
CA VAL A 98 -0.59 -10.04 -7.47
C VAL A 98 -1.66 -9.00 -7.75
N VAL A 99 -1.69 -7.95 -6.94
CA VAL A 99 -2.63 -6.83 -7.08
C VAL A 99 -2.17 -5.92 -8.21
N GLN A 100 -2.98 -5.83 -9.26
CA GLN A 100 -2.77 -4.93 -10.39
C GLN A 100 -3.32 -3.53 -10.08
N PRO A 101 -2.82 -2.46 -10.75
CA PRO A 101 -3.41 -1.13 -10.63
C PRO A 101 -4.91 -1.09 -10.93
N THR A 102 -5.38 -1.95 -11.85
CA THR A 102 -6.80 -2.05 -12.25
C THR A 102 -7.70 -2.71 -11.20
N ASP A 103 -7.11 -3.36 -10.19
CA ASP A 103 -7.89 -3.97 -9.09
C ASP A 103 -8.38 -2.92 -8.09
N TRP A 104 -7.87 -1.68 -8.18
CA TRP A 104 -8.30 -0.54 -7.40
C TRP A 104 -9.40 0.23 -8.13
N SER A 105 -10.37 0.74 -7.38
CA SER A 105 -11.42 1.58 -7.97
C SER A 105 -10.82 2.85 -8.57
N THR A 106 -11.42 3.36 -9.66
CA THR A 106 -11.03 4.62 -10.29
C THR A 106 -10.99 5.77 -9.28
N THR A 107 -11.91 5.75 -8.33
CA THR A 107 -11.98 6.69 -7.22
C THR A 107 -10.72 6.67 -6.36
N GLU A 108 -10.20 5.51 -5.96
CA GLU A 108 -8.98 5.44 -5.14
C GLU A 108 -7.74 5.94 -5.89
N LEU A 109 -7.69 5.68 -7.20
CA LEU A 109 -6.58 6.10 -8.05
C LEU A 109 -6.59 7.62 -8.30
N LEU A 110 -7.76 8.17 -8.65
CA LEU A 110 -7.86 9.52 -9.23
C LEU A 110 -8.57 10.54 -8.33
N ALA A 111 -9.47 10.13 -7.44
CA ALA A 111 -10.26 11.08 -6.68
C ALA A 111 -9.40 11.78 -5.62
N ARG A 112 -9.37 13.10 -5.72
CA ARG A 112 -8.62 14.00 -4.84
C ARG A 112 -9.50 15.19 -4.51
N VAL A 113 -9.43 15.62 -3.26
CA VAL A 113 -10.08 16.84 -2.76
C VAL A 113 -9.39 18.06 -3.39
N ARG A 114 -10.07 19.20 -3.36
CA ARG A 114 -9.61 20.49 -3.93
C ARG A 114 -8.09 20.69 -3.80
N GLY A 115 -7.50 21.11 -4.92
CA GLY A 115 -6.07 21.46 -5.01
C GLY A 115 -5.13 20.25 -4.93
N ASP A 116 -5.64 19.04 -5.17
CA ASP A 116 -4.88 17.79 -5.05
C ASP A 116 -4.30 17.55 -3.63
N SER A 117 -4.92 18.18 -2.62
CA SER A 117 -4.34 18.26 -1.29
C SER A 117 -4.49 16.97 -0.48
N ARG A 118 -5.60 16.24 -0.64
CA ARG A 118 -5.91 15.03 0.14
C ARG A 118 -6.87 14.11 -0.59
N ARG A 119 -6.93 12.84 -0.17
CA ARG A 119 -7.95 11.87 -0.61
C ARG A 119 -9.29 12.13 0.08
N PHE A 120 -10.37 11.66 -0.53
CA PHE A 120 -11.67 11.59 0.13
C PHE A 120 -11.63 10.56 1.26
N PRO A 121 -12.47 10.69 2.30
CA PRO A 121 -12.55 9.68 3.35
C PRO A 121 -12.99 8.33 2.77
N ALA A 122 -12.31 7.25 3.16
CA ALA A 122 -12.50 5.91 2.59
C ALA A 122 -13.93 5.33 2.75
N HIS A 123 -14.68 5.79 3.76
CA HIS A 123 -16.05 5.33 4.02
C HIS A 123 -17.12 6.12 3.27
N HIS A 124 -16.74 7.16 2.52
CA HIS A 124 -17.69 7.93 1.71
C HIS A 124 -17.65 7.46 0.27
N GLU A 125 -18.85 7.20 -0.27
CA GLU A 125 -19.01 7.02 -1.71
C GLU A 125 -18.59 8.30 -2.43
N THR A 126 -17.60 8.18 -3.32
CA THR A 126 -17.05 9.30 -4.06
C THR A 126 -17.27 9.05 -5.55
N MET A 127 -17.91 10.03 -6.20
CA MET A 127 -18.35 9.95 -7.58
C MET A 127 -17.77 11.11 -8.40
N PRO A 128 -17.51 10.90 -9.71
CA PRO A 128 -17.15 12.00 -10.60
C PRO A 128 -18.37 12.92 -10.78
N VAL A 129 -18.11 14.21 -10.90
CA VAL A 129 -19.16 15.20 -11.17
C VAL A 129 -18.86 15.97 -12.44
N THR A 130 -19.84 16.04 -13.34
CA THR A 130 -19.82 16.89 -14.53
C THR A 130 -20.47 18.25 -14.29
N PHE A 131 -21.21 18.38 -13.18
CA PHE A 131 -21.81 19.63 -12.74
C PHE A 131 -21.55 19.82 -11.24
N PRO A 132 -21.08 21.00 -10.79
CA PRO A 132 -20.70 21.18 -9.40
C PRO A 132 -21.90 21.10 -8.47
N PRO A 133 -21.71 20.57 -7.24
CA PRO A 133 -22.77 20.54 -6.25
C PRO A 133 -23.21 21.96 -5.89
N ARG A 134 -24.51 22.15 -5.62
CA ARG A 134 -25.13 23.47 -5.39
C ARG A 134 -24.39 24.34 -4.37
N TRP A 135 -23.89 23.75 -3.28
CA TRP A 135 -23.14 24.49 -2.26
C TRP A 135 -21.89 25.18 -2.83
N TRP A 136 -21.23 24.61 -3.84
CA TRP A 136 -20.03 25.19 -4.44
C TRP A 136 -20.38 26.47 -5.19
N TRP A 137 -21.47 26.47 -5.95
CA TRP A 137 -21.99 27.67 -6.59
C TRP A 137 -22.25 28.77 -5.56
N HIS A 138 -22.94 28.45 -4.48
CA HIS A 138 -23.31 29.43 -3.46
C HIS A 138 -22.14 29.97 -2.64
N ARG A 139 -21.08 29.17 -2.45
CA ARG A 139 -20.04 29.48 -1.47
C ARG A 139 -18.70 29.87 -2.08
N GLU A 140 -18.42 29.45 -3.31
CA GLU A 140 -17.07 29.48 -3.87
C GLU A 140 -17.02 30.25 -5.18
N PHE A 141 -17.97 30.00 -6.08
CA PHE A 141 -18.05 30.70 -7.37
C PHE A 141 -18.17 32.22 -7.18
N PHE A 142 -19.05 32.66 -6.28
CA PHE A 142 -19.30 34.08 -6.03
C PHE A 142 -18.28 34.76 -5.11
N THR A 143 -17.38 34.01 -4.46
CA THR A 143 -16.50 34.58 -3.42
C THR A 143 -15.04 34.60 -3.82
N ASN A 144 -14.52 33.60 -4.55
CA ASN A 144 -13.14 33.65 -5.06
C ASN A 144 -12.81 32.56 -6.11
N ALA A 145 -13.75 32.23 -7.00
CA ALA A 145 -13.62 31.31 -8.16
C ALA A 145 -12.59 30.18 -8.00
N GLY A 146 -12.66 29.41 -6.90
CA GLY A 146 -11.84 28.22 -6.75
C GLY A 146 -12.10 27.23 -7.89
N PRO A 147 -11.16 26.34 -8.23
CA PRO A 147 -11.35 25.42 -9.34
C PRO A 147 -12.60 24.56 -9.14
N GLU A 148 -13.28 24.29 -10.26
CA GLU A 148 -14.45 23.44 -10.30
C GLU A 148 -14.12 22.03 -9.78
N PRO A 149 -14.92 21.47 -8.86
CA PRO A 149 -14.68 20.12 -8.37
C PRO A 149 -14.94 19.10 -9.47
N ARG A 150 -14.01 18.17 -9.68
CA ARG A 150 -14.18 17.02 -10.58
C ARG A 150 -14.75 15.78 -9.89
N TRP A 151 -14.71 15.77 -8.56
CA TRP A 151 -15.13 14.66 -7.71
C TRP A 151 -15.95 15.20 -6.53
N TYR A 152 -16.94 14.43 -6.11
CA TYR A 152 -17.79 14.78 -4.98
C TYR A 152 -18.11 13.54 -4.15
N ALA A 153 -18.11 13.72 -2.84
CA ALA A 153 -18.61 12.73 -1.89
C ALA A 153 -19.87 13.30 -1.23
N PRO A 154 -21.07 12.77 -1.53
CA PRO A 154 -22.28 13.17 -0.87
C PRO A 154 -22.14 12.97 0.63
N ARG A 155 -22.64 13.94 1.41
CA ARG A 155 -22.81 13.70 2.83
C ARG A 155 -23.97 12.71 2.96
N PRO A 156 -23.80 11.58 3.66
CA PRO A 156 -24.93 10.70 3.91
C PRO A 156 -26.05 11.54 4.55
N PRO A 157 -27.32 11.29 4.18
CA PRO A 157 -28.43 11.94 4.86
C PRO A 157 -28.23 11.71 6.35
N ARG A 158 -28.44 12.75 7.17
CA ARG A 158 -28.47 12.57 8.63
C ARG A 158 -29.58 11.58 8.89
N THR A 159 -29.24 10.33 9.13
CA THR A 159 -30.18 9.36 9.67
C THR A 159 -30.63 9.96 10.98
N SER A 160 -31.89 10.40 11.03
CA SER A 160 -32.53 10.69 12.30
C SER A 160 -32.31 9.46 13.17
N LEU A 161 -31.59 9.64 14.28
CA LEU A 161 -31.53 8.64 15.35
C LEU A 161 -32.97 8.13 15.54
N PRO A 162 -33.20 6.82 15.66
CA PRO A 162 -34.52 6.33 15.98
C PRO A 162 -34.97 7.06 17.24
N THR A 163 -36.08 7.81 17.11
CA THR A 163 -36.75 8.42 18.24
C THR A 163 -36.95 7.31 19.24
N ALA A 164 -36.27 7.39 20.39
CA ALA A 164 -36.51 6.48 21.49
C ALA A 164 -38.02 6.49 21.73
N GLN A 165 -38.67 5.35 21.52
CA GLN A 165 -40.08 5.21 21.87
C GLN A 165 -40.18 5.53 23.37
N PRO A 166 -41.11 6.38 23.80
CA PRO A 166 -41.36 6.54 25.22
C PRO A 166 -41.80 5.19 25.76
N ASP A 167 -41.12 4.72 26.81
CA ASP A 167 -41.48 3.51 27.54
C ASP A 167 -42.95 3.61 27.97
N GLU A 168 -43.81 2.79 27.36
CA GLU A 168 -45.17 2.54 27.82
C GLU A 168 -45.12 1.64 29.06
N ASP A 169 -44.54 2.13 30.16
CA ASP A 169 -44.54 1.38 31.43
C ASP A 169 -44.37 2.33 32.62
N GLU A 170 -45.34 3.21 32.85
CA GLU A 170 -45.57 3.69 34.22
C GLU A 170 -47.05 4.06 34.49
N ALA A 171 -47.62 3.27 35.41
CA ALA A 171 -48.70 3.60 36.35
C ALA A 171 -50.18 3.48 35.91
N SER A 172 -50.70 2.26 36.06
CA SER A 172 -51.82 2.05 36.99
C SER A 172 -51.69 0.70 37.69
N PRO A 173 -51.85 0.67 39.02
CA PRO A 173 -53.16 0.22 39.48
C PRO A 173 -53.75 1.00 40.68
N ALA A 174 -55.09 1.04 40.63
CA ALA A 174 -56.09 1.09 41.68
C ALA A 174 -55.69 1.16 43.17
N ALA A 175 -56.37 2.08 43.87
CA ALA A 175 -57.19 1.76 45.05
C ALA A 175 -58.46 2.61 45.03
#